data_AF-A0A9E1GQH3-F1
#
_entry.id   AF-A0A9E1GQH3-F1
#
_cell.length_a   1.000
_cell.length_b   1.000
_cell.length_c   1.000
_cell.angle_alpha   90.00
_cell.angle_beta   90.00
_cell.angle_gamma   90.00
#
_symmetry.space_group_name_H-M   'P 1'
#
loop_
_entity.id
_entity.type
_entity.pdbx_description
1 polymer ?
#
loop_
_entity_poly.entity_id
_entity_poly.type
_entity_poly.pdbx_seq_one_letter_code
_entity_poly.pdbx_strand_id
1 'polypeptide(L)'
;MKKIDEQLLISKNTKGFYLSVKQLQQMMECSPRHLRGLIDGVRKETDRYGRYAVLDSGDLRVNIFALIDYDKYRKQLSDRNARKSVPAFSAVEISQICPVAEKIIVIHQD
;
A
#
# COMPACT_ATOMS: atom_id res chain seq x y z
N MET A 1 12.28 -3.60 -34.52
CA MET A 1 12.74 -3.71 -33.13
C MET A 1 12.05 -2.59 -32.35
N LYS A 2 11.09 -2.90 -31.47
CA LYS A 2 10.31 -1.87 -30.76
C LYS A 2 11.25 -1.14 -29.78
N LYS A 3 11.32 0.19 -29.86
CA LYS A 3 12.07 1.00 -28.89
C LYS A 3 11.31 0.98 -27.56
N ILE A 4 12.01 0.60 -26.49
CA ILE A 4 11.49 0.64 -25.13
C ILE A 4 12.18 1.81 -24.46
N ASP A 5 11.47 2.92 -24.28
CA ASP A 5 11.96 4.04 -23.49
C ASP A 5 11.52 3.84 -22.04
N GLU A 6 12.48 3.51 -21.16
CA GLU A 6 12.23 3.38 -19.73
C GLU A 6 12.20 4.77 -19.09
N GLN A 7 11.05 5.20 -18.60
CA GLN A 7 10.93 6.42 -17.80
C GLN A 7 10.55 6.06 -16.36
N LEU A 8 11.43 6.39 -15.40
CA LEU A 8 11.16 6.28 -13.98
C LEU A 8 10.39 7.52 -13.53
N LEU A 9 9.06 7.41 -13.46
CA LEU A 9 8.23 8.48 -12.89
C LEU A 9 8.09 8.21 -11.40
N ILE A 10 8.67 9.07 -10.56
CA ILE A 10 8.27 9.15 -9.16
C ILE A 10 6.82 9.64 -9.19
N SER A 11 5.87 8.74 -8.95
CA SER A 11 4.45 9.07 -8.96
C SER A 11 4.23 10.18 -7.93
N LYS A 12 3.93 11.40 -8.41
CA LYS A 12 3.40 12.48 -7.55
C LYS A 12 1.99 12.14 -7.06
N ASN A 13 1.43 11.01 -7.50
CA ASN A 13 0.10 10.56 -7.18
C ASN A 13 0.16 9.59 -6.00
N THR A 14 -0.01 10.12 -4.79
CA THR A 14 -0.15 9.33 -3.56
C THR A 14 -1.49 8.60 -3.48
N LYS A 15 -2.40 8.85 -4.44
CA LYS A 15 -3.66 8.11 -4.56
C LYS A 15 -3.43 6.77 -5.21
N GLY A 16 -3.29 5.75 -4.38
CA GLY A 16 -3.59 4.38 -4.79
C GLY A 16 -2.43 3.62 -5.40
N PHE A 17 -1.27 3.64 -4.75
CA PHE A 17 -0.24 2.67 -5.09
C PHE A 17 -0.67 1.29 -4.55
N TYR A 18 -1.19 0.45 -5.43
CA TYR A 18 -1.75 -0.85 -5.11
C TYR A 18 -0.81 -1.97 -5.55
N LEU A 19 -0.43 -2.83 -4.61
CA LEU A 19 0.38 -4.01 -4.88
C LEU A 19 -0.43 -5.29 -4.71
N SER A 20 -0.12 -6.29 -5.53
CA SER A 20 -0.59 -7.66 -5.34
C SER A 20 0.01 -8.24 -4.06
N VAL A 21 -0.66 -9.26 -3.50
CA VAL A 21 -0.16 -10.01 -2.33
C VAL A 21 1.27 -10.51 -2.56
N LYS A 22 1.58 -11.02 -3.75
CA LYS A 22 2.91 -11.54 -4.08
C LYS A 22 3.99 -10.47 -4.01
N GLN A 23 3.72 -9.28 -4.56
CA GLN A 23 4.65 -8.14 -4.49
C GLN A 23 4.87 -7.67 -3.05
N LEU A 24 3.81 -7.63 -2.25
CA LEU A 24 3.88 -7.23 -0.84
C LEU A 24 4.69 -8.22 -0.01
N GLN A 25 4.55 -9.52 -0.25
CA GLN A 25 5.36 -10.53 0.44
C GLN A 25 6.85 -10.36 0.16
N GLN A 26 7.21 -10.09 -1.10
CA GLN A 26 8.60 -9.87 -1.50
C GLN A 26 9.14 -8.59 -0.86
N MET A 27 8.37 -7.52 -0.89
CA MET A 27 8.79 -6.21 -0.37
C MET A 27 8.91 -6.19 1.17
N MET A 28 7.98 -6.84 1.88
CA MET A 28 7.98 -6.86 3.35
C MET A 28 8.77 -8.02 3.95
N GLU A 29 9.36 -8.88 3.10
CA GLU A 29 10.10 -10.09 3.51
C GLU A 29 9.36 -10.94 4.55
N CYS A 30 8.04 -11.07 4.39
CA CYS A 30 7.19 -11.70 5.41
C CYS A 30 6.42 -12.91 4.87
N SER A 31 5.99 -13.77 5.80
CA SER A 31 5.20 -14.96 5.46
C SER A 31 3.80 -14.58 4.94
N PRO A 32 3.19 -15.39 4.05
CA PRO A 32 1.85 -15.10 3.54
C PRO A 32 0.80 -15.01 4.65
N ARG A 33 0.95 -15.81 5.71
CA ARG A 33 0.06 -15.77 6.88
C ARG A 33 0.15 -14.44 7.62
N HIS A 34 1.36 -13.91 7.82
CA HIS A 34 1.56 -12.62 8.44
C HIS A 34 0.91 -11.50 7.62
N LEU A 35 1.17 -11.51 6.31
CA LEU A 35 0.62 -10.52 5.38
C LEU A 35 -0.92 -10.53 5.37
N ARG A 36 -1.56 -11.71 5.33
CA ARG A 36 -3.03 -11.79 5.40
C ARG A 36 -3.59 -11.17 6.68
N GLY A 37 -2.96 -11.40 7.82
CA GLY A 37 -3.36 -10.77 9.09
C GLY A 37 -3.24 -9.24 9.06
N LEU A 38 -2.24 -8.70 8.36
CA LEU A 38 -2.13 -7.26 8.13
C LEU A 38 -3.25 -6.75 7.22
N ILE A 39 -3.52 -7.42 6.10
CA ILE A 39 -4.57 -7.04 5.14
C ILE A 39 -5.94 -7.03 5.81
N ASP A 40 -6.27 -8.06 6.60
CA ASP A 40 -7.53 -8.14 7.33
C ASP A 40 -7.66 -7.00 8.35
N GLY A 41 -6.55 -6.63 8.97
CA GLY A 41 -6.48 -5.46 9.84
C GLY A 41 -6.77 -4.15 9.12
N VAL A 42 -6.16 -3.94 7.95
CA VAL A 42 -6.44 -2.78 7.10
C VAL A 42 -7.93 -2.73 6.72
N ARG A 43 -8.55 -3.86 6.36
CA ARG A 43 -9.99 -3.92 6.05
C ARG A 43 -10.87 -3.48 7.22
N LYS A 44 -10.50 -3.86 8.44
CA LYS A 44 -11.26 -3.51 9.66
C LYS A 44 -11.19 -2.02 9.97
N GLU A 45 -10.07 -1.37 9.67
CA GLU A 45 -9.86 0.08 9.89
C GLU A 45 -10.40 0.92 8.73
N THR A 46 -11.62 0.65 8.27
CA THR A 46 -12.25 1.35 7.12
C THR A 46 -12.40 2.86 7.37
N ASP A 47 -12.64 3.29 8.60
CA ASP A 47 -12.73 4.73 8.94
C ASP A 47 -11.39 5.46 8.76
N ARG A 48 -10.26 4.75 8.91
CA ARG A 48 -8.92 5.31 8.80
C ARG A 48 -8.39 5.28 7.37
N TYR A 49 -8.54 4.13 6.69
CA TYR A 49 -7.93 3.91 5.38
C TYR A 49 -8.92 4.04 4.21
N GLY A 50 -10.22 4.11 4.51
CA GLY A 50 -11.28 4.14 3.52
C GLY A 50 -11.59 2.76 2.92
N ARG A 51 -12.79 2.64 2.34
CA ARG A 51 -13.31 1.40 1.75
C ARG A 51 -12.51 0.84 0.57
N TYR A 52 -11.58 1.65 0.03
CA TYR A 52 -10.75 1.29 -1.12
C TYR A 52 -9.32 0.91 -0.75
N ALA A 53 -8.96 0.89 0.54
CA ALA A 53 -7.62 0.49 0.98
C ALA A 53 -7.24 -0.93 0.51
N VAL A 54 -8.25 -1.79 0.35
CA VAL A 54 -8.12 -3.13 -0.21
C VAL A 54 -9.11 -3.29 -1.36
N LEU A 55 -8.62 -3.66 -2.53
CA LEU A 55 -9.39 -3.96 -3.72
C LEU A 55 -9.49 -5.46 -3.88
N ASP A 56 -10.71 -5.99 -4.01
CA ASP A 56 -11.00 -7.42 -3.97
C ASP A 56 -11.94 -7.87 -5.11
N SER A 57 -11.88 -7.16 -6.23
CA SER A 57 -12.71 -7.41 -7.42
C SER A 57 -11.93 -8.21 -8.46
N GLY A 58 -11.50 -9.42 -8.07
CA GLY A 58 -10.77 -10.37 -8.93
C GLY A 58 -9.38 -10.72 -8.39
N ASP A 59 -8.43 -9.79 -8.52
CA ASP A 59 -7.09 -9.93 -7.95
C ASP A 59 -6.94 -9.03 -6.72
N LEU A 60 -6.53 -9.62 -5.59
CA LEU A 60 -6.44 -8.93 -4.32
C LEU A 60 -5.27 -7.94 -4.36
N ARG A 61 -5.60 -6.65 -4.29
CA ARG A 61 -4.61 -5.56 -4.25
C ARG A 61 -4.80 -4.66 -3.06
N VAL A 62 -3.69 -4.19 -2.51
CA VAL A 62 -3.68 -3.44 -1.25
C VAL A 62 -2.90 -2.16 -1.42
N ASN A 63 -3.47 -1.06 -0.92
CA ASN A 63 -2.79 0.21 -0.86
C ASN A 63 -1.58 0.08 0.08
N ILE A 64 -0.39 0.23 -0.46
CA ILE A 64 0.86 0.04 0.29
C ILE A 64 0.96 0.98 1.49
N PHE A 65 0.53 2.24 1.35
CA PHE A 65 0.64 3.23 2.40
C PHE A 65 -0.25 2.90 3.58
N ALA A 66 -1.47 2.41 3.31
CA ALA A 66 -2.37 1.93 4.36
C ALA A 66 -1.80 0.69 5.08
N LEU A 67 -1.15 -0.21 4.34
CA LEU A 67 -0.53 -1.40 4.92
C LEU A 67 0.64 -1.05 5.84
N ILE A 68 1.53 -0.13 5.41
CA ILE A 68 2.67 0.34 6.20
C ILE A 68 2.20 1.05 7.47
N ASP A 69 1.22 1.95 7.35
CA ASP A 69 0.65 2.66 8.50
C ASP A 69 0.02 1.68 9.50
N TYR A 70 -0.74 0.70 9.00
CA TYR A 70 -1.34 -0.31 9.84
C TYR A 70 -0.30 -1.18 10.54
N ASP A 71 0.73 -1.67 9.84
CA ASP A 71 1.76 -2.48 10.48
C ASP A 71 2.49 -1.73 11.61
N LYS A 72 2.74 -0.42 11.40
CA LYS A 72 3.32 0.47 12.42
C LYS A 72 2.41 0.62 13.65
N TYR A 73 1.12 0.87 13.44
CA TYR A 73 0.20 1.26 14.52
C TYR A 73 -0.75 0.15 15.00
N ARG A 74 -0.75 -1.06 14.41
CA ARG A 74 -1.75 -2.13 14.69
C ARG A 74 -1.95 -2.45 16.16
N LYS A 75 -0.87 -2.44 16.96
CA LYS A 75 -0.94 -2.69 18.41
C LYS A 75 -1.70 -1.57 19.13
N GLN A 76 -1.40 -0.31 18.80
CA GLN A 76 -2.06 0.85 19.38
C GLN A 76 -3.50 0.98 18.90
N LEU A 77 -3.78 0.65 17.63
CA LEU A 77 -5.12 0.64 17.07
C LEU A 77 -6.03 -0.39 17.77
N SER A 78 -5.49 -1.51 18.24
CA SER A 78 -6.24 -2.52 18.99
C SER A 78 -6.63 -2.11 20.41
N ASP A 79 -5.99 -1.07 20.98
CA ASP A 79 -6.29 -0.56 22.31
C ASP A 79 -7.01 0.81 22.22
N ARG A 80 -8.15 0.93 22.89
CA ARG A 80 -9.01 2.14 22.81
C ARG A 80 -8.31 3.40 23.31
N ASN A 81 -7.45 3.29 24.32
CA ASN A 81 -6.75 4.44 24.90
C ASN A 81 -5.51 4.78 24.07
N ALA A 82 -4.71 3.79 23.69
CA ALA A 82 -3.54 4.00 22.87
C ALA A 82 -3.90 4.56 21.48
N ARG A 83 -5.04 4.14 20.90
CA ARG A 83 -5.57 4.67 19.63
C ARG A 83 -5.64 6.20 19.60
N LYS A 84 -5.93 6.86 20.73
CA LYS A 84 -6.01 8.33 20.81
C LYS A 84 -4.67 9.04 20.55
N SER A 85 -3.57 8.32 20.73
CA SER A 85 -2.21 8.81 20.44
C SER A 85 -1.75 8.53 19.00
N VAL A 86 -2.52 7.76 18.22
CA VAL A 86 -2.17 7.44 16.84
C VAL A 86 -2.48 8.65 15.96
N PRO A 87 -1.50 9.18 15.20
CA PRO A 87 -1.73 10.33 14.32
C PRO A 87 -2.71 9.99 13.20
N ALA A 88 -3.32 11.00 12.59
CA ALA A 88 -4.16 10.81 11.42
C ALA A 88 -3.36 10.16 10.27
N PHE A 89 -3.99 9.27 9.50
CA PHE A 89 -3.34 8.63 8.36
C PHE A 89 -2.99 9.66 7.27
N SER A 90 -1.72 9.66 6.84
CA SER A 90 -1.22 10.51 5.76
C SER A 90 -0.38 9.70 4.78
N ALA A 91 -0.95 9.35 3.63
CA ALA A 91 -0.21 8.66 2.56
C ALA A 91 0.97 9.50 2.04
N VAL A 92 0.84 10.83 2.07
CA VAL A 92 1.90 11.76 1.64
C VAL A 92 3.13 11.63 2.53
N GLU A 93 2.96 11.63 3.84
CA GLU A 93 4.08 11.51 4.79
C GLU A 93 4.81 10.18 4.61
N ILE A 94 4.07 9.08 4.45
CA ILE A 94 4.65 7.75 4.25
C ILE A 94 5.40 7.69 2.92
N SER A 95 4.87 8.30 1.86
CA SER A 95 5.51 8.31 0.53
C SER A 95 6.85 9.04 0.49
N GLN A 96 7.10 9.97 1.43
CA GLN A 96 8.39 10.68 1.54
C GLN A 96 9.48 9.77 2.14
N ILE A 97 9.09 8.84 3.01
CA ILE A 97 10.02 7.93 3.71
C ILE A 97 10.20 6.63 2.92
N CYS A 98 9.13 6.14 2.29
CA CYS A 98 9.10 4.95 1.47
C CYS A 98 8.69 5.35 0.03
N PRO A 99 9.63 5.88 -0.78
CA PRO A 99 9.32 6.25 -2.14
C PRO A 99 9.07 4.98 -2.96
N VAL A 100 7.84 4.82 -3.41
CA VAL A 100 7.46 3.72 -4.30
C VAL A 100 7.47 4.24 -5.73
N ALA A 101 8.31 3.64 -6.57
CA ALA A 101 8.44 4.03 -7.97
C ALA A 101 7.54 3.16 -8.86
N GLU A 102 6.73 3.80 -9.71
CA GLU A 102 6.05 3.10 -10.80
C GLU A 102 6.98 3.04 -12.01
N LYS A 103 7.27 1.84 -12.49
CA LYS A 103 7.90 1.67 -13.81
C LYS A 103 6.79 1.64 -14.86
N ILE A 104 6.66 2.73 -15.63
CA ILE A 104 5.71 2.80 -16.74
C ILE A 104 6.43 2.34 -18.01
N ILE A 105 5.88 1.32 -18.66
CA ILE A 105 6.36 0.82 -19.96
C ILE A 105 5.37 1.31 -21.01
N VAL A 106 5.76 2.33 -21.78
CA VAL A 106 4.97 2.81 -22.92
C VAL A 106 5.27 1.94 -24.13
N ILE A 107 4.26 1.23 -24.64
CA ILE A 107 4.38 0.45 -25.87
C ILE A 107 3.67 1.25 -26.97
N HIS A 108 4.45 1.83 -27.88
CA HIS A 108 3.89 2.40 -29.10
C HIS A 108 3.38 1.28 -30.01
N GLN A 109 2.14 1.40 -30.47
CA GLN A 109 1.60 0.61 -31.57
C GLN A 109 1.71 1.47 -32.84
N ASP A 110 2.37 0.93 -33.86
CA ASP A 110 2.45 1.52 -35.21
C ASP A 110 1.10 1.39 -35.92
#